data_AF-A0A9D7G225-F1
#
_entry.id   AF-A0A9D7G225-F1
#
_cell.length_a   1.000
_cell.length_b   1.000
_cell.length_c   1.000
_cell.angle_alpha   90.00
_cell.angle_beta   90.00
_cell.angle_gamma   90.00
#
_symmetry.space_group_name_H-M   'P 1'
#
loop_
_entity.id
_entity.type
_entity.pdbx_description
1 polymer ?
#
loop_
_entity_poly.entity_id
_entity_poly.type
_entity_poly.pdbx_seq_one_letter_code
_entity_poly.pdbx_strand_id
1 'polypeptide(L)'
;MPIWIDGVVMKVDDITRQPALGVTTGRPKGQVAWKFDSSGAETVLEDVVISGGHTGGLYPTAQLRPVDIGGTTVSNASLANYDEIERLDLAIGDSVWVVKANDIIPKIIRVTERPPNRQAHPGATVCPFCGGEGRRRHHRWR
;
A
#
# COMPACT_ATOMS: atom_id res chain seq x y z
N MET A 1 2.62 -18.64 22.25
CA MET A 1 2.69 -19.92 21.51
C MET A 1 4.06 -20.04 20.87
N PRO A 2 4.63 -21.24 20.72
CA PRO A 2 5.94 -21.44 20.08
C PRO A 2 5.88 -21.45 18.54
N ILE A 3 4.79 -20.98 17.93
CA ILE A 3 4.56 -20.96 16.48
C ILE A 3 4.01 -19.59 16.04
N TRP A 4 4.29 -19.21 14.79
CA TRP A 4 3.78 -17.98 14.19
C TRP A 4 2.34 -18.16 13.69
N ILE A 5 1.50 -17.15 13.94
CA ILE A 5 0.09 -17.09 13.51
C ILE A 5 -0.23 -15.69 12.99
N ASP A 6 -1.05 -15.57 11.94
CA ASP A 6 -1.44 -14.29 11.31
C ASP A 6 -2.88 -13.86 11.66
N GLY A 7 -3.56 -14.63 12.50
CA GLY A 7 -4.93 -14.35 12.90
C GLY A 7 -5.58 -15.53 13.61
N VAL A 8 -6.91 -15.49 13.65
CA VAL A 8 -7.76 -16.55 14.18
C VAL A 8 -8.87 -16.89 13.18
N VAL A 9 -9.31 -18.14 13.18
CA VAL A 9 -10.48 -18.56 12.40
C VAL A 9 -11.65 -18.72 13.34
N MET A 10 -12.68 -17.89 13.16
CA MET A 10 -13.95 -18.02 13.86
C MET A 10 -14.86 -18.93 13.03
N LYS A 11 -15.45 -19.95 13.66
CA LYS A 11 -16.37 -20.90 13.02
C LYS A 11 -17.67 -20.98 13.79
N VAL A 12 -18.77 -21.21 13.08
CA VAL A 12 -20.04 -21.61 13.70
C VAL A 12 -19.82 -23.00 14.32
N ASP A 13 -20.01 -23.08 15.63
CA ASP A 13 -19.73 -24.30 16.41
C ASP A 13 -20.66 -25.47 16.02
N ASP A 14 -21.91 -25.17 15.65
CA ASP A 14 -22.87 -26.17 15.16
C ASP A 14 -22.46 -26.71 13.78
N ILE A 15 -21.83 -27.89 13.78
CA ILE A 15 -21.36 -28.59 12.59
C ILE A 15 -22.50 -28.92 11.61
N THR A 16 -23.72 -29.13 12.10
CA THR A 16 -24.86 -29.48 11.24
C THR A 16 -25.39 -28.29 10.45
N ARG A 17 -25.15 -27.07 10.95
CA ARG A 17 -25.53 -25.82 10.27
C ARG A 17 -24.50 -25.37 9.25
N GLN A 18 -23.24 -25.78 9.36
CA GLN A 18 -22.18 -25.35 8.43
C GLN A 18 -22.51 -25.67 6.96
N PRO A 19 -23.02 -26.86 6.58
CA PRO A 19 -23.41 -27.16 5.20
C PRO A 19 -24.55 -26.29 4.68
N ALA A 20 -25.54 -25.99 5.53
CA ALA A 20 -26.71 -25.19 5.16
C ALA A 20 -26.34 -23.72 4.84
N LEU A 21 -25.26 -23.21 5.43
CA LEU A 21 -24.72 -21.88 5.13
C LEU A 21 -24.05 -21.82 3.75
N GLY A 22 -23.63 -22.96 3.20
CA GLY A 22 -23.09 -23.09 1.85
C GLY A 22 -21.67 -22.55 1.67
N VAL A 23 -21.25 -22.46 0.41
CA VAL A 23 -19.89 -22.11 -0.02
C VAL A 23 -19.96 -21.05 -1.12
N THR A 24 -19.07 -20.06 -1.10
CA THR A 24 -18.91 -19.07 -2.18
C THR A 24 -17.47 -19.04 -2.65
N THR A 25 -17.25 -19.34 -3.93
CA THR A 25 -15.90 -19.33 -4.54
C THR A 25 -14.90 -20.18 -3.74
N GLY A 26 -15.33 -21.36 -3.28
CA GLY A 26 -14.52 -22.26 -2.45
C GLY A 26 -14.36 -21.85 -0.98
N ARG A 27 -15.01 -20.78 -0.52
CA ARG A 27 -14.97 -20.30 0.88
C ARG A 27 -16.27 -20.68 1.62
N PRO A 28 -16.21 -21.53 2.67
CA PRO A 28 -17.40 -21.87 3.45
C PRO A 28 -17.93 -20.66 4.21
N LYS A 29 -19.24 -20.40 4.16
CA LYS A 29 -19.84 -19.19 4.77
C LYS A 29 -19.93 -19.22 6.29
N GLY A 30 -19.86 -20.41 6.91
CA GLY A 30 -19.90 -20.59 8.36
C GLY A 30 -18.57 -20.37 9.08
N GLN A 31 -17.56 -19.82 8.40
CA GLN A 31 -16.27 -19.52 8.99
C GLN A 31 -15.65 -18.25 8.40
N VAL A 32 -14.91 -17.51 9.21
CA VAL A 32 -14.19 -16.31 8.80
C VAL A 32 -12.80 -16.28 9.42
N ALA A 33 -11.80 -15.94 8.61
CA ALA A 33 -10.45 -15.65 9.10
C ALA A 33 -10.41 -14.17 9.53
N TRP A 34 -10.17 -13.94 10.81
CA TRP A 34 -9.88 -12.61 11.35
C TRP A 34 -8.38 -12.46 11.50
N LYS A 35 -7.78 -11.67 10.60
CA LYS A 35 -6.35 -11.42 10.58
C LYS A 35 -5.96 -10.40 11.64
N PHE A 36 -4.78 -10.56 12.23
CA PHE A 36 -4.18 -9.51 13.05
C PHE A 36 -3.84 -8.29 12.21
N ASP A 37 -3.72 -7.14 12.86
CA ASP A 37 -3.30 -5.92 12.19
C ASP A 37 -1.96 -6.15 11.48
N SER A 38 -1.92 -5.71 10.22
CA SER A 38 -0.72 -5.85 9.41
C SER A 38 0.44 -5.17 10.10
N SER A 39 1.54 -5.89 10.25
CA SER A 39 2.79 -5.32 10.74
C SER A 39 3.15 -4.10 9.89
N GLY A 40 3.43 -3.00 10.59
CA GLY A 40 3.83 -1.74 9.99
C GLY A 40 5.00 -1.16 10.77
N ALA A 41 5.71 -0.25 10.11
CA ALA A 41 6.81 0.46 10.71
C ALA A 41 6.84 1.90 10.21
N GLU A 42 7.41 2.76 11.04
CA GLU A 42 7.74 4.12 10.66
C GLU A 42 9.09 4.15 9.94
N THR A 43 9.15 4.90 8.84
CA THR A 43 10.39 5.15 8.10
C THR A 43 10.32 6.52 7.44
N VAL A 44 11.34 6.91 6.69
CA VAL A 44 11.40 8.21 6.01
C VAL A 44 11.33 8.05 4.51
N LEU A 45 10.54 8.90 3.87
CA LEU A 45 10.47 9.06 2.43
C LEU A 45 11.72 9.80 1.95
N GLU A 46 12.64 9.09 1.28
CA GLU A 46 13.91 9.66 0.82
C GLU A 46 13.82 10.22 -0.59
N ASP A 47 13.00 9.62 -1.46
CA ASP A 47 12.81 10.07 -2.83
C ASP A 47 11.51 9.49 -3.44
N VAL A 48 11.11 9.98 -4.60
CA VAL A 48 10.03 9.40 -5.41
C VAL A 48 10.50 9.22 -6.84
N VAL A 49 10.59 7.96 -7.27
CA VAL A 49 11.02 7.59 -8.62
C VAL A 49 9.79 7.31 -9.48
N ILE A 50 9.81 7.83 -10.70
CA ILE A 50 8.72 7.63 -11.67
C ILE A 50 9.08 6.49 -12.61
N SER A 51 8.18 5.51 -12.74
CA SER A 51 8.30 4.43 -13.71
C SER A 51 7.30 4.61 -14.86
N GLY A 52 7.76 4.43 -16.10
CA GLY A 52 6.91 4.45 -17.29
C GLY A 52 6.35 3.07 -17.62
N GLY A 53 5.04 2.97 -17.85
CA GLY A 53 4.39 1.77 -18.37
C GLY A 53 4.41 1.72 -19.90
N HIS A 54 4.25 0.53 -20.47
CA HIS A 54 4.19 0.30 -21.92
C HIS A 54 3.05 1.07 -22.65
N THR A 55 2.02 1.50 -21.91
CA THR A 55 0.91 2.32 -22.40
C THR A 55 1.14 3.83 -22.23
N GLY A 56 2.32 4.25 -21.75
CA GLY A 56 2.64 5.64 -21.45
C GLY A 56 2.13 6.13 -20.08
N GLY A 57 1.60 5.24 -19.24
CA GLY A 57 1.25 5.57 -17.85
C GLY A 57 2.50 5.86 -17.01
N LEU A 58 2.42 6.85 -16.11
CA LEU A 58 3.49 7.19 -15.17
C LEU A 58 3.09 6.74 -13.76
N TYR A 59 3.94 5.92 -13.15
CA TYR A 59 3.69 5.27 -11.86
C TYR A 59 4.74 5.70 -10.85
N PRO A 60 4.39 6.57 -9.88
CA PRO A 60 5.31 6.95 -8.82
C PRO A 60 5.54 5.81 -7.83
N THR A 61 6.79 5.66 -7.40
CA THR A 61 7.23 4.72 -6.36
C THR A 61 8.06 5.47 -5.33
N ALA A 62 7.64 5.38 -4.07
CA ALA A 62 8.38 5.94 -2.94
C ALA A 62 9.65 5.12 -2.69
N GLN A 63 10.80 5.79 -2.64
CA GLN A 63 12.03 5.28 -2.06
C GLN A 63 12.04 5.60 -0.58
N LEU A 64 12.15 4.56 0.24
CA LEU A 64 12.08 4.65 1.68
C LEU A 64 13.42 4.29 2.27
N ARG A 65 13.76 4.94 3.39
CA ARG A 65 14.84 4.47 4.23
C ARG A 65 14.56 3.01 4.61
N PRO A 66 15.52 2.08 4.43
CA PRO A 66 15.27 0.66 4.67
C PRO A 66 14.74 0.39 6.09
N VAL A 67 13.62 -0.33 6.18
CA VAL A 67 12.97 -0.68 7.46
C VAL A 67 12.51 -2.13 7.44
N ASP A 68 12.66 -2.84 8.57
CA ASP A 68 12.12 -4.20 8.70
C ASP A 68 10.62 -4.16 9.00
N ILE A 69 9.85 -4.86 8.17
CA ILE A 69 8.42 -5.08 8.42
C ILE A 69 8.17 -6.57 8.27
N GLY A 70 7.83 -7.24 9.38
CA GLY A 70 7.50 -8.66 9.37
C GLY A 70 8.61 -9.54 8.80
N GLY A 71 9.87 -9.29 9.17
CA GLY A 71 11.04 -10.11 8.82
C GLY A 71 11.57 -9.90 7.41
N THR A 72 11.10 -8.86 6.71
CA THR A 72 11.60 -8.47 5.39
C THR A 72 11.94 -6.99 5.39
N THR A 73 13.06 -6.63 4.78
CA THR A 73 13.45 -5.24 4.58
C THR A 73 12.63 -4.61 3.46
N VAL A 74 11.91 -3.55 3.80
CA VAL A 74 11.16 -2.71 2.86
C VAL A 74 11.95 -1.42 2.62
N SER A 75 12.25 -1.15 1.35
CA SER A 75 12.89 0.10 0.89
C SER A 75 12.08 0.82 -0.17
N ASN A 76 10.97 0.23 -0.61
CA ASN A 76 10.15 0.74 -1.72
C ASN A 76 8.68 0.56 -1.41
N ALA A 77 7.84 1.55 -1.72
CA ALA A 77 6.39 1.44 -1.65
C ALA A 77 5.72 2.06 -2.88
N SER A 78 4.73 1.37 -3.43
CA SER A 78 3.98 1.91 -4.56
C SER A 78 3.06 3.03 -4.10
N LEU A 79 3.08 4.16 -4.83
CA LEU A 79 2.15 5.27 -4.62
C LEU A 79 0.93 5.16 -5.56
N ALA A 80 0.88 4.15 -6.43
CA ALA A 80 -0.11 3.93 -7.49
C ALA A 80 -0.21 5.05 -8.54
N ASN A 81 -0.45 6.31 -8.13
CA ASN A 81 -0.57 7.48 -9.00
C ASN A 81 -0.23 8.77 -8.22
N TYR A 82 -0.24 9.91 -8.91
CA TYR A 82 0.03 11.22 -8.28
C TYR A 82 -1.09 11.70 -7.36
N ASP A 83 -2.33 11.25 -7.56
CA ASP A 83 -3.46 11.64 -6.70
C ASP A 83 -3.25 11.12 -5.27
N GLU A 84 -2.58 9.98 -5.09
CA GLU A 84 -2.24 9.43 -3.77
C GLU A 84 -1.19 10.29 -3.04
N ILE A 85 -0.23 10.85 -3.76
CA ILE A 85 0.77 11.79 -3.22
C ILE A 85 0.07 13.03 -2.68
N GLU A 86 -0.87 13.57 -3.45
CA GLU A 86 -1.68 14.73 -3.06
C GLU A 86 -2.62 14.40 -1.91
N ARG A 87 -3.29 13.24 -1.94
CA ARG A 87 -4.21 12.79 -0.89
C ARG A 87 -3.51 12.66 0.46
N LEU A 88 -2.27 12.20 0.47
CA LEU A 88 -1.47 12.02 1.69
C LEU A 88 -0.65 13.28 2.07
N ASP A 89 -0.59 14.29 1.20
CA ASP A 89 0.31 15.45 1.30
C ASP A 89 1.78 15.03 1.52
N LEU A 90 2.24 14.08 0.69
CA LEU A 90 3.60 13.53 0.80
C LEU A 90 4.65 14.49 0.23
N ALA A 91 5.70 14.70 1.01
CA ALA A 91 6.90 15.42 0.63
C ALA A 91 8.15 14.59 0.95
N ILE A 92 9.19 14.76 0.14
CA ILE A 92 10.48 14.13 0.38
C ILE A 92 11.02 14.64 1.72
N GLY A 93 11.45 13.72 2.59
CA GLY A 93 11.88 13.97 3.96
C GLY A 93 10.80 13.68 5.01
N ASP A 94 9.54 13.45 4.64
CA ASP A 94 8.49 13.09 5.58
C ASP A 94 8.77 11.74 6.25
N SER A 95 8.46 11.65 7.54
CA SER A 95 8.31 10.34 8.21
C SER A 95 6.94 9.78 7.87
N VAL A 96 6.89 8.50 7.52
CA VAL A 96 5.71 7.81 7.01
C VAL A 96 5.49 6.48 7.71
N TRP A 97 4.22 6.16 7.95
CA TRP A 97 3.81 4.83 8.42
C TRP A 97 3.55 3.92 7.23
N VAL A 98 4.32 2.83 7.15
CA VAL A 98 4.26 1.87 6.04
C VAL A 98 3.78 0.53 6.56
N VAL A 99 2.90 -0.13 5.81
CA VAL A 99 2.39 -1.48 6.11
C VAL A 99 2.54 -2.39 4.90
N LYS A 100 2.62 -3.70 5.13
CA LYS A 100 2.51 -4.69 4.04
C LYS A 100 1.05 -5.13 3.88
N ALA A 101 0.38 -4.67 2.83
CA ALA A 101 -0.94 -5.15 2.47
C ALA A 101 -0.87 -6.63 2.07
N ASN A 102 -1.70 -7.47 2.71
CA ASN A 102 -1.67 -8.93 2.58
C ASN A 102 -0.27 -9.52 2.80
N ASP A 103 0.51 -8.94 3.71
CA ASP A 103 1.88 -9.36 4.09
C ASP A 103 2.95 -9.24 3.00
N ILE A 104 2.58 -8.75 1.80
CA ILE A 104 3.46 -8.72 0.61
C ILE A 104 3.68 -7.31 0.07
N ILE A 105 2.62 -6.51 -0.15
CA ILE A 105 2.72 -5.28 -0.93
C ILE A 105 2.87 -4.06 0.00
N PRO A 106 4.02 -3.37 0.02
CA PRO A 106 4.20 -2.21 0.87
C PRO A 106 3.33 -1.03 0.44
N LYS A 107 2.68 -0.38 1.40
CA LYS A 107 1.86 0.81 1.19
C LYS A 107 2.10 1.83 2.30
N ILE A 108 2.22 3.10 1.92
CA ILE A 108 2.20 4.21 2.87
C ILE A 108 0.74 4.46 3.27
N ILE A 109 0.47 4.49 4.57
CA ILE A 109 -0.88 4.72 5.10
C ILE A 109 -1.09 6.19 5.44
N ARG A 110 -0.07 6.83 6.00
CA ARG A 110 -0.11 8.23 6.46
C ARG A 110 1.29 8.77 6.68
N VAL A 111 1.39 10.09 6.66
CA VAL A 111 2.54 10.83 7.21
C VAL A 111 2.44 10.82 8.74
N THR A 112 3.54 10.52 9.41
CA THR A 112 3.68 10.56 10.88
C THR A 112 4.27 11.87 11.35
N GLU A 113 5.26 12.41 10.62
CA GLU A 113 5.95 13.66 10.93
C GLU A 113 6.30 14.43 9.66
N ARG A 114 6.19 15.75 9.72
CA ARG A 114 6.47 16.69 8.62
C ARG A 114 7.59 17.64 9.03
N PRO A 115 8.86 17.31 8.75
CA PRO A 115 9.96 18.17 9.15
C PRO A 115 9.99 19.45 8.29
N PRO A 116 10.52 20.57 8.82
CA PRO A 116 10.47 21.86 8.15
C PRO A 116 11.32 21.93 6.86
N ASN A 117 12.28 21.03 6.70
CA ASN A 117 13.14 20.91 5.52
C ASN A 117 12.59 19.96 4.45
N ARG A 118 11.33 19.50 4.59
CA ARG A 118 10.68 18.63 3.60
C ARG A 118 10.56 19.32 2.25
N GLN A 119 10.72 18.56 1.17
CA GLN A 119 10.63 19.07 -0.20
C GLN A 119 9.37 18.54 -0.87
N ALA A 120 8.46 19.45 -1.24
CA ALA A 120 7.25 19.08 -1.95
C ALA A 120 7.61 18.38 -3.26
N HIS A 121 6.96 17.25 -3.54
CA HIS A 121 7.14 16.58 -4.82
C HIS A 121 6.40 17.37 -5.91
N PRO A 122 7.09 17.90 -6.93
CA PRO A 122 6.41 18.53 -8.06
C PRO A 122 5.70 17.43 -8.85
N GLY A 123 4.37 17.48 -8.92
CA GLY A 123 3.60 16.57 -9.77
C GLY A 123 4.10 16.65 -11.22
N ALA A 124 4.32 15.50 -11.87
CA ALA A 124 4.87 15.50 -13.22
C ALA A 124 3.80 15.91 -14.24
N THR A 125 3.92 17.14 -14.75
CA THR A 125 3.16 17.61 -15.91
C THR A 125 3.89 17.30 -17.23
N VAL A 126 5.17 16.94 -17.13
CA VAL A 126 6.04 16.58 -18.25
C VAL A 126 6.56 15.18 -18.04
N CYS A 127 6.55 14.35 -19.07
CA CYS A 127 7.09 13.00 -19.03
C CYS A 127 8.62 13.04 -18.87
N PRO A 128 9.19 12.45 -17.82
CA PRO A 128 10.65 12.47 -17.60
C PRO A 128 11.43 11.64 -18.62
N PHE A 129 10.77 10.77 -19.39
CA PHE A 129 11.41 9.87 -20.36
C PHE A 129 11.49 10.45 -21.77
N CYS A 130 10.49 11.21 -22.21
CA CYS A 130 10.40 11.72 -23.58
C CYS A 130 10.18 13.23 -23.68
N GLY A 131 9.99 13.94 -22.57
CA GLY A 131 9.68 15.38 -22.55
C GLY A 131 8.29 15.74 -23.07
N GLY A 132 7.46 14.76 -23.43
CA GLY A 132 6.08 14.99 -23.86
C GLY A 132 5.19 15.52 -22.75
N GLU A 133 4.14 16.25 -23.15
CA GLU A 133 3.14 16.80 -22.22
C GLU A 133 2.30 15.67 -21.59
N GLY A 134 2.32 15.59 -20.26
CA GLY A 134 1.54 14.66 -19.48
C GLY A 134 0.14 15.19 -19.23
N ARG A 135 -0.90 14.41 -19.57
CA ARG A 135 -2.28 14.71 -19.21
C ARG A 135 -2.77 13.75 -18.13
N ARG A 136 -3.27 14.28 -17.02
CA ARG A 136 -4.04 13.49 -16.05
C ARG A 136 -5.38 13.10 -16.69
N ARG A 137 -5.56 11.81 -16.95
CA ARG A 137 -6.87 11.29 -17.32
C ARG A 137 -7.66 11.11 -16.03
N HIS A 138 -8.49 12.10 -15.68
CA HIS A 138 -9.50 11.87 -14.64
C HIS A 138 -10.45 10.79 -15.15
N HIS A 139 -10.49 9.66 -14.46
CA HIS A 139 -11.50 8.64 -14.68
C HIS A 139 -12.84 9.24 -14.25
N ARG A 140 -13.56 9.83 -15.21
CA ARG A 140 -14.97 10.18 -15.04
C ARG A 140 -15.74 8.86 -15.00
N TRP A 141 -15.81 8.24 -13.83
CA TRP A 141 -16.72 7.12 -13.58
C TRP A 141 -18.13 7.65 -13.86
N ARG A 142 -18.73 7.13 -14.92
CA ARG A 142 -20.11 7.41 -15.34
C ARG A 142 -20.93 6.17 -15.11
#